data_AF-A0A524DI23-F1
#
_entry.id   AF-A0A524DI23-F1
#
_cell.length_a   1.000
_cell.length_b   1.000
_cell.length_c   1.000
_cell.angle_alpha   90.00
_cell.angle_beta   90.00
_cell.angle_gamma   90.00
#
_symmetry.space_group_name_H-M   'P 1'
#
loop_
_entity.id
_entity.type
_entity.pdbx_description
1 polymer ?
#
loop_
_entity_poly.entity_id
_entity_poly.type
_entity_poly.pdbx_seq_one_letter_code
_entity_poly.pdbx_strand_id
1 'polypeptide(L)'
;MEEGLIKEILPKSFEDLKKEVHDKGLCGQCGGCVSFCSASEIKAIEMSESGPPQYYNEDNCLHCGICYLVCPQTYVLNDELNKRYNYKVSIGNWKKISSTQASSEDIKGNATDGGVITAILNYLLDHKFIKGALVAKRTGPFNRVPYFAKTKDELI
;
A
#
# COMPACT_ATOMS: atom_id res chain seq x y z
N MET A 1 -14.86 -9.09 -29.77
CA MET A 1 -15.41 -7.80 -29.30
C MET A 1 -14.60 -7.39 -28.08
N GLU A 2 -13.43 -6.79 -28.30
CA GLU A 2 -12.43 -6.53 -27.25
C GLU A 2 -11.86 -5.11 -27.39
N GLU A 3 -12.69 -4.18 -27.87
CA GLU A 3 -12.28 -2.82 -28.27
C GLU A 3 -13.02 -1.69 -27.53
N GLY A 4 -13.82 -2.03 -26.51
CA GLY A 4 -14.73 -1.06 -25.87
C GLY A 4 -14.16 -0.30 -24.66
N LEU A 5 -13.38 -0.95 -23.79
CA LEU A 5 -13.08 -0.38 -22.46
C LEU A 5 -11.79 0.45 -22.41
N ILE A 6 -10.79 0.10 -23.22
CA ILE A 6 -9.48 0.77 -23.23
C ILE A 6 -9.59 2.21 -23.80
N LYS A 7 -10.60 2.49 -24.63
CA LYS A 7 -10.79 3.81 -25.25
C LYS A 7 -11.25 4.92 -24.28
N GLU A 8 -11.85 4.59 -23.13
CA GLU A 8 -12.25 5.60 -22.13
C GLU A 8 -11.14 5.92 -21.10
N ILE A 9 -10.03 5.17 -21.10
CA ILE A 9 -8.87 5.34 -20.21
C ILE A 9 -7.75 6.11 -20.95
N LEU A 10 -8.11 7.07 -21.81
CA LEU A 10 -7.15 8.03 -22.38
C LEU A 10 -6.64 8.93 -21.24
N PRO A 11 -5.32 9.21 -21.16
CA PRO A 11 -4.62 9.08 -19.90
C PRO A 11 -5.03 10.17 -18.92
N LYS A 12 -5.78 9.75 -17.89
CA LYS A 12 -5.96 10.51 -16.66
C LYS A 12 -4.59 10.82 -16.09
N SER A 13 -4.33 12.07 -15.77
CA SER A 13 -3.04 12.57 -15.29
C SER A 13 -3.00 12.64 -13.76
N PHE A 14 -1.88 13.13 -13.21
CA PHE A 14 -1.84 13.45 -11.78
C PHE A 14 -2.80 14.58 -11.40
N GLU A 15 -3.10 15.50 -12.34
CA GLU A 15 -4.07 16.56 -12.12
C GLU A 15 -5.50 16.02 -11.99
N ASP A 16 -5.84 15.00 -12.77
CA ASP A 16 -7.12 14.28 -12.60
C ASP A 16 -7.19 13.56 -11.26
N LEU A 17 -6.08 12.93 -10.84
CA LEU A 17 -6.00 12.28 -9.53
C LEU A 17 -6.21 13.29 -8.40
N LYS A 18 -5.62 14.48 -8.49
CA LYS A 18 -5.83 15.56 -7.52
C LYS A 18 -7.31 15.92 -7.40
N LYS A 19 -7.96 16.23 -8.53
CA LYS A 19 -9.38 16.62 -8.57
C LYS A 19 -10.32 15.54 -8.06
N GLU A 20 -10.07 14.29 -8.43
CA GLU A 20 -11.00 13.20 -8.17
C GLU A 20 -10.78 12.52 -6.81
N VAL A 21 -9.57 12.61 -6.25
CA VAL A 21 -9.19 11.92 -5.00
C VAL A 21 -8.68 12.90 -3.94
N HIS A 22 -7.69 13.75 -4.24
CA HIS A 22 -7.08 14.61 -3.24
C HIS A 22 -8.05 15.69 -2.74
N ASP A 23 -8.67 16.43 -3.67
CA ASP A 23 -9.57 17.55 -3.38
C ASP A 23 -10.87 17.09 -2.70
N LYS A 24 -11.21 15.80 -2.86
CA LYS A 24 -12.35 15.15 -2.19
C LYS A 24 -12.01 14.58 -0.82
N GLY A 25 -10.76 14.70 -0.36
CA GLY A 25 -10.31 14.17 0.94
C GLY A 25 -10.22 12.65 1.01
N LEU A 26 -10.14 11.97 -0.14
CA LEU A 26 -10.09 10.49 -0.20
C LEU A 26 -8.65 9.94 -0.14
N CYS A 27 -7.64 10.80 -0.27
CA CYS A 27 -6.25 10.36 -0.31
C CYS A 27 -5.78 9.81 1.05
N GLY A 28 -5.44 8.52 1.07
CA GLY A 28 -4.84 7.85 2.24
C GLY A 28 -3.34 8.06 2.41
N GLN A 29 -2.71 8.94 1.61
CA GLN A 29 -1.29 9.31 1.73
C GLN A 29 -0.31 8.12 1.64
N CYS A 30 -0.68 7.07 0.90
CA CYS A 30 0.12 5.83 0.82
C CYS A 30 1.41 5.95 -0.02
N GLY A 31 1.59 7.05 -0.76
CA GLY A 31 2.77 7.31 -1.58
C GLY A 31 2.83 6.55 -2.91
N GLY A 32 1.81 5.76 -3.28
CA GLY A 32 1.82 4.98 -4.52
C GLY A 32 2.03 5.83 -5.78
N CYS A 33 1.39 7.01 -5.87
CA CYS A 33 1.57 7.93 -6.99
C CYS A 33 3.00 8.48 -7.10
N VAL A 34 3.72 8.61 -5.99
CA VAL A 34 5.12 9.05 -5.95
C VAL A 34 6.05 7.91 -6.33
N SER A 35 5.88 6.75 -5.70
CA SER A 35 6.77 5.59 -5.88
C SER A 35 6.72 4.99 -7.29
N PHE A 36 5.57 5.04 -7.97
CA PHE A 36 5.40 4.48 -9.31
C PHE A 36 5.42 5.53 -10.43
N CYS A 37 5.69 6.80 -10.10
CA CYS A 37 5.76 7.85 -11.11
C CYS A 37 6.85 7.52 -12.14
N SER A 38 6.51 7.42 -13.43
CA SER A 38 7.50 7.23 -14.50
C SER A 38 8.50 8.38 -14.63
N ALA A 39 8.19 9.52 -14.01
CA ALA A 39 9.00 10.73 -13.98
C ALA A 39 9.64 10.96 -12.60
N SER A 40 9.79 9.92 -11.77
CA SER A 40 10.38 10.02 -10.43
C SER A 40 11.82 10.57 -10.47
N GLU A 41 12.63 10.11 -11.42
CA GLU A 41 14.04 10.53 -11.58
C GLU A 41 14.19 12.00 -11.96
N ILE A 42 13.17 12.58 -12.61
CA ILE A 42 13.11 14.01 -12.93
C ILE A 42 12.20 14.78 -11.97
N LYS A 43 11.82 14.19 -10.83
CA LYS A 43 11.06 14.84 -9.75
C LYS A 43 9.77 15.51 -10.22
N ALA A 44 8.85 14.76 -10.81
CA ALA A 44 7.52 15.30 -11.13
C ALA A 44 6.63 15.44 -9.89
N ILE A 45 6.58 14.42 -9.04
CA ILE A 45 5.66 14.32 -7.89
C ILE A 45 6.50 14.02 -6.65
N GLU A 46 6.12 14.58 -5.50
CA GLU A 46 6.72 14.29 -4.20
C GLU A 46 5.69 14.04 -3.10
N MET A 47 6.15 13.48 -1.99
CA MET A 47 5.37 13.46 -0.75
C MET A 47 5.38 14.85 -0.13
N SER A 48 4.21 15.34 0.26
CA SER A 48 4.06 16.56 1.03
C SER A 48 4.43 16.31 2.51
N GLU A 49 4.86 17.35 3.23
CA GLU A 49 5.10 17.24 4.70
C GLU A 49 3.82 16.90 5.47
N SER A 50 2.68 17.42 5.00
CA SER A 50 1.36 17.07 5.50
C SER A 50 0.35 17.05 4.37
N GLY A 51 -0.62 16.14 4.44
CA GLY A 51 -1.66 16.00 3.43
C GLY A 51 -1.25 15.13 2.23
N PRO A 52 -2.02 15.19 1.13
CA PRO A 52 -1.79 14.36 -0.05
C PRO A 52 -0.49 14.76 -0.79
N PRO A 53 0.12 13.83 -1.56
CA PRO A 53 1.24 14.14 -2.45
C PRO A 53 0.96 15.29 -3.42
N GLN A 54 2.00 16.02 -3.82
CA GLN A 54 1.92 17.21 -4.67
C GLN A 54 2.90 17.14 -5.85
N TYR A 55 2.73 18.03 -6.83
CA TYR A 55 3.77 18.22 -7.83
C TYR A 55 5.00 18.83 -7.16
N TYR A 56 6.17 18.25 -7.40
CA TYR A 56 7.44 18.93 -7.14
C TYR A 56 7.76 19.89 -8.28
N ASN A 57 7.62 19.40 -9.52
CA ASN A 57 7.66 20.20 -10.73
C ASN A 57 6.67 19.63 -11.75
N GLU A 58 5.61 20.38 -12.03
CA GLU A 58 4.56 19.98 -12.97
C GLU A 58 5.07 19.83 -14.41
N ASP A 59 6.04 20.65 -14.83
CA ASP A 59 6.62 20.58 -16.18
C ASP A 59 7.36 19.26 -16.45
N ASN A 60 7.77 18.57 -15.38
CA ASN A 60 8.41 17.26 -15.47
C ASN A 60 7.38 16.12 -15.57
N CYS A 61 6.09 16.41 -15.46
CA CYS A 61 5.04 15.40 -15.59
C CYS A 61 4.94 14.90 -17.04
N LEU A 62 5.10 13.59 -17.24
CA LEU A 62 4.93 12.97 -18.56
C LEU A 62 3.47 12.73 -18.95
N HIS A 63 2.51 13.12 -18.10
CA HIS A 63 1.07 12.84 -18.27
C HIS A 63 0.75 11.36 -18.59
N CYS A 64 1.55 10.43 -18.07
CA CYS A 64 1.44 8.99 -18.36
C CYS A 64 0.28 8.27 -17.64
N GLY A 65 -0.25 8.88 -16.57
CA GLY A 65 -1.39 8.37 -15.82
C GLY A 65 -1.16 7.19 -14.88
N ILE A 66 0.06 6.67 -14.73
CA ILE A 66 0.35 5.59 -13.79
C ILE A 66 -0.07 5.95 -12.36
N CYS A 67 0.13 7.20 -11.94
CA CYS A 67 -0.31 7.69 -10.63
C CYS A 67 -1.82 7.55 -10.39
N TYR A 68 -2.64 7.74 -11.43
CA TYR A 68 -4.08 7.59 -11.37
C TYR A 68 -4.48 6.11 -11.33
N LEU A 69 -3.86 5.29 -12.18
CA LEU A 69 -4.12 3.85 -12.29
C LEU A 69 -3.76 3.07 -11.02
N VAL A 70 -2.66 3.44 -10.35
CA VAL A 70 -2.21 2.77 -9.12
C VAL A 70 -2.97 3.22 -7.87
N CYS A 71 -3.72 4.32 -7.95
CA CYS A 71 -4.45 4.83 -6.80
C CYS A 71 -5.64 3.90 -6.47
N PRO A 72 -5.71 3.32 -5.26
CA PRO A 72 -6.81 2.42 -4.91
C PRO A 72 -8.18 3.14 -4.80
N GLN A 73 -8.19 4.47 -4.79
CA GLN A 73 -9.41 5.27 -4.69
C GLN A 73 -10.08 5.57 -6.03
N THR A 74 -9.42 5.28 -7.17
CA THR A 74 -10.00 5.53 -8.50
C THR A 74 -10.81 4.36 -9.02
N TYR A 75 -10.55 3.14 -8.51
CA TYR A 75 -11.22 1.89 -8.90
C TYR A 75 -11.19 1.55 -10.40
N VAL A 76 -10.48 2.31 -11.22
CA VAL A 76 -10.45 2.19 -12.68
C VAL A 76 -9.96 0.81 -13.16
N LEU A 77 -9.09 0.18 -12.38
CA LEU A 77 -8.57 -1.16 -12.67
C LEU A 77 -9.39 -2.29 -12.05
N ASN A 78 -10.44 -2.01 -11.26
CA ASN A 78 -11.14 -3.05 -10.49
C ASN A 78 -11.70 -4.15 -11.37
N ASP A 79 -12.40 -3.81 -12.45
CA ASP A 79 -13.03 -4.81 -13.32
C ASP A 79 -11.98 -5.71 -13.99
N GLU A 80 -10.89 -5.13 -14.48
CA GLU A 80 -9.79 -5.87 -15.08
C GLU A 80 -9.10 -6.78 -14.05
N LEU A 81 -8.76 -6.24 -12.88
CA LEU A 81 -8.10 -7.00 -11.81
C LEU A 81 -9.02 -8.11 -11.28
N ASN A 82 -10.30 -7.83 -11.08
CA ASN A 82 -11.28 -8.82 -10.61
C ASN A 82 -11.44 -9.96 -11.61
N LYS A 83 -11.52 -9.64 -12.91
CA LYS A 83 -11.57 -10.66 -13.97
C LYS A 83 -10.27 -11.46 -14.04
N ARG A 84 -9.11 -10.78 -14.04
CA ARG A 84 -7.78 -11.39 -14.15
C ARG A 84 -7.48 -12.35 -12.98
N TYR A 85 -7.86 -11.97 -11.78
CA TYR A 85 -7.61 -12.73 -10.56
C TYR A 85 -8.81 -13.59 -10.14
N ASN A 86 -9.86 -13.69 -10.96
CA ASN A 86 -11.10 -14.42 -10.68
C ASN A 86 -11.66 -14.11 -9.28
N TYR A 87 -11.74 -12.82 -8.94
CA TYR A 87 -12.15 -12.36 -7.61
C TYR A 87 -13.55 -12.87 -7.27
N LYS A 88 -13.71 -13.41 -6.06
CA LYS A 88 -15.00 -13.87 -5.52
C LYS A 88 -15.54 -12.86 -4.52
N VAL A 89 -16.83 -12.57 -4.64
CA VAL A 89 -17.52 -11.60 -3.79
C VAL A 89 -17.39 -11.95 -2.30
N SER A 90 -17.43 -10.89 -1.47
CA SER A 90 -17.26 -10.84 -0.02
C SER A 90 -15.81 -10.81 0.45
N ILE A 91 -15.03 -11.88 0.23
CA ILE A 91 -13.69 -12.02 0.84
C ILE A 91 -12.58 -12.38 -0.16
N GLY A 92 -12.89 -12.44 -1.45
CA GLY A 92 -11.91 -12.79 -2.48
C GLY A 92 -11.56 -14.28 -2.52
N ASN A 93 -10.37 -14.57 -3.08
CA ASN A 93 -9.88 -15.94 -3.22
C ASN A 93 -9.02 -16.35 -2.03
N TRP A 94 -9.32 -17.51 -1.45
CA TRP A 94 -8.60 -18.07 -0.32
C TRP A 94 -8.29 -19.55 -0.55
N LYS A 95 -7.15 -20.01 -0.02
CA LYS A 95 -6.79 -21.43 0.02
C LYS A 95 -7.23 -22.11 1.32
N LYS A 96 -7.16 -21.37 2.43
CA LYS A 96 -7.54 -21.82 3.77
C LYS A 96 -7.89 -20.61 4.63
N ILE A 97 -8.89 -20.75 5.50
CA ILE A 97 -9.25 -19.77 6.52
C ILE A 97 -9.10 -20.47 7.88
N SER A 98 -8.44 -19.81 8.83
CA SER A 98 -8.22 -20.34 10.18
C SER A 98 -8.14 -19.21 11.20
N SER A 99 -8.60 -19.47 12.43
CA SER A 99 -8.41 -18.61 13.58
C SER A 99 -7.24 -19.12 14.42
N THR A 100 -6.24 -18.30 14.69
CA THR A 100 -5.01 -18.69 15.41
C THR A 100 -4.48 -17.55 16.28
N GLN A 101 -3.65 -17.90 17.26
CA GLN A 101 -2.91 -16.96 18.11
C GLN A 101 -1.47 -17.47 18.32
N ALA A 102 -0.55 -16.58 18.63
CA ALA A 102 0.83 -16.91 18.97
C ALA A 102 0.87 -17.80 20.23
N SER A 103 1.73 -18.81 20.22
CA SER A 103 1.96 -19.65 21.40
C SER A 103 2.83 -18.95 22.46
N SER A 104 3.66 -17.99 22.05
CA SER A 104 4.52 -17.22 22.94
C SER A 104 3.73 -16.21 23.77
N GLU A 105 3.83 -16.30 25.10
CA GLU A 105 3.17 -15.37 26.03
C GLU A 105 3.71 -13.94 25.89
N ASP A 106 5.02 -13.82 25.66
CA ASP A 106 5.72 -12.56 25.44
C ASP A 106 5.18 -11.83 24.19
N ILE A 107 5.00 -12.57 23.09
CA ILE A 107 4.41 -11.99 21.87
C ILE A 107 2.93 -11.65 22.10
N LYS A 108 2.15 -12.55 22.71
CA LYS A 108 0.74 -12.29 22.98
C LYS A 108 0.52 -11.07 23.86
N GLY A 109 1.33 -10.89 24.90
CA GLY A 109 1.22 -9.77 25.85
C GLY A 109 1.47 -8.40 25.22
N ASN A 110 2.21 -8.34 24.12
CA ASN A 110 2.53 -7.11 23.39
C ASN A 110 1.75 -6.94 22.08
N ALA A 111 1.03 -7.96 21.63
CA ALA A 111 0.31 -7.96 20.38
C ALA A 111 -0.98 -7.11 20.42
N THR A 112 -1.39 -6.60 19.26
CA THR A 112 -2.71 -5.95 19.10
C THR A 112 -3.83 -6.98 18.99
N ASP A 113 -3.59 -8.08 18.27
CA ASP A 113 -4.58 -9.13 18.05
C ASP A 113 -3.89 -10.50 17.84
N GLY A 114 -3.82 -11.30 18.91
CA GLY A 114 -3.30 -12.68 18.90
C GLY A 114 -1.81 -12.87 18.59
N GLY A 115 -1.12 -11.90 18.00
CA GLY A 115 0.35 -11.91 17.79
C GLY A 115 0.85 -12.82 16.66
N VAL A 116 -0.04 -13.32 15.80
CA VAL A 116 0.30 -14.29 14.74
C VAL A 116 1.35 -13.73 13.77
N ILE A 117 1.17 -12.50 13.29
CA ILE A 117 2.11 -11.87 12.35
C ILE A 117 3.50 -11.71 12.99
N THR A 118 3.56 -11.23 14.23
CA THR A 118 4.81 -11.09 14.99
C THR A 118 5.50 -12.44 15.18
N ALA A 119 4.76 -13.50 15.50
CA ALA A 119 5.31 -14.85 15.64
C ALA A 119 5.89 -15.40 14.33
N ILE A 120 5.21 -15.18 13.20
CA ILE A 120 5.71 -15.55 11.87
C ILE A 120 7.00 -14.78 11.55
N LEU A 121 7.00 -13.46 11.71
CA LEU A 121 8.17 -12.63 11.44
C LEU A 121 9.36 -13.02 12.31
N ASN A 122 9.11 -13.28 13.61
CA ASN A 122 10.14 -13.75 14.53
C ASN A 122 10.75 -15.07 14.06
N TYR A 123 9.90 -16.05 13.70
CA TYR A 123 10.37 -17.33 13.15
C TYR A 123 11.23 -17.15 11.90
N LEU A 124 10.82 -16.29 10.97
CA LEU A 124 11.58 -16.01 9.74
C LEU A 124 12.94 -15.34 10.02
N LEU A 125 13.02 -14.45 11.01
CA LEU A 125 14.27 -13.82 11.44
C LEU A 125 15.21 -14.82 12.13
N ASP A 126 14.70 -15.60 13.09
CA ASP A 126 15.48 -16.60 13.84
C ASP A 126 16.11 -17.64 12.90
N HIS A 127 15.37 -18.04 11.87
CA HIS A 127 15.83 -19.01 10.86
C HIS A 127 16.55 -18.36 9.67
N LYS A 128 16.76 -17.03 9.70
CA LYS A 128 17.47 -16.26 8.66
C LYS A 128 16.87 -16.38 7.26
N PHE A 129 15.56 -16.62 7.16
CA PHE A 129 14.84 -16.58 5.89
C PHE A 129 14.63 -15.14 5.39
N ILE A 130 14.66 -14.17 6.30
CA ILE A 130 14.65 -12.74 5.99
C ILE A 130 15.80 -12.04 6.75
N LYS A 131 16.29 -10.93 6.19
CA LYS A 131 17.30 -10.06 6.85
C LYS A 131 16.68 -9.03 7.79
N GLY A 132 15.38 -8.83 7.69
CA GLY A 132 14.60 -7.83 8.41
C GLY A 132 13.17 -7.76 7.87
N ALA A 133 12.30 -7.11 8.63
CA ALA A 133 10.91 -6.89 8.31
C ALA A 133 10.57 -5.40 8.42
N LEU A 134 9.89 -4.85 7.41
CA LEU A 134 9.27 -3.53 7.51
C LEU A 134 7.95 -3.67 8.26
N VAL A 135 7.84 -3.00 9.40
CA VAL A 135 6.69 -3.06 10.30
C VAL A 135 6.22 -1.67 10.71
N ALA A 136 4.97 -1.59 11.17
CA ALA A 136 4.39 -0.38 11.73
C ALA A 136 4.65 -0.33 13.25
N LYS A 137 5.75 0.30 13.67
CA LYS A 137 6.14 0.39 15.08
C LYS A 137 5.28 1.38 15.84
N ARG A 138 4.81 0.98 17.02
CA ARG A 138 4.07 1.85 17.94
C ARG A 138 4.96 2.90 18.59
N THR A 139 4.61 4.17 18.44
CA THR A 139 5.26 5.32 19.12
C THR A 139 4.30 6.07 20.05
N GLY A 140 3.01 5.72 20.05
CA GLY A 140 1.99 6.23 20.97
C GLY A 140 0.69 5.45 20.83
N PRO A 141 -0.38 5.78 21.58
CA PRO A 141 -1.65 5.04 21.53
C PRO A 141 -2.18 4.89 20.10
N PHE A 142 -2.17 5.99 19.32
CA PHE A 142 -2.71 6.06 17.96
C PHE A 142 -1.65 6.36 16.89
N ASN A 143 -0.37 6.42 17.27
CA ASN A 143 0.72 6.78 16.37
C ASN A 143 1.57 5.57 16.01
N ARG A 144 1.88 5.44 14.72
CA ARG A 144 2.72 4.40 14.15
C ARG A 144 3.75 5.02 13.21
N VAL A 145 4.93 4.44 13.16
CA VAL A 145 5.99 4.83 12.21
C VAL A 145 6.52 3.59 11.49
N PRO A 146 6.92 3.70 10.21
CA PRO A 146 7.62 2.61 9.54
C PRO A 146 8.94 2.33 10.25
N TYR A 147 9.24 1.05 10.48
CA TYR A 147 10.45 0.61 11.15
C TYR A 147 10.98 -0.67 10.53
N PHE A 148 12.29 -0.75 10.35
CA PHE A 148 12.96 -1.93 9.81
C PHE A 148 13.53 -2.79 10.93
N ALA A 149 12.73 -3.75 11.40
CA ALA A 149 13.09 -4.65 12.49
C ALA A 149 13.98 -5.80 11.96
N LYS A 150 15.06 -6.10 12.68
CA LYS A 150 16.06 -7.14 12.37
C LYS A 150 16.17 -8.19 13.47
N THR A 151 15.56 -7.95 14.63
CA THR A 151 15.61 -8.84 15.79
C THR A 151 14.22 -9.07 16.37
N LYS A 152 14.09 -10.11 17.21
CA LYS A 152 12.87 -10.36 17.99
C LYS A 152 12.45 -9.14 18.82
N ASP A 153 13.39 -8.57 19.56
CA ASP A 153 13.14 -7.44 20.46
C ASP A 153 12.74 -6.17 19.70
N GLU A 154 13.11 -6.08 18.43
CA GLU A 154 12.69 -4.98 17.55
C GLU A 154 11.27 -5.17 16.98
N LEU A 155 10.73 -6.39 17.01
CA LEU A 155 9.36 -6.72 16.58
C LEU A 155 8.31 -6.60 17.69
N ILE A 156 8.73 -6.67 18.95
CA ILE A 156 7.88 -6.65 20.16
C ILE A 156 7.86 -5.24 20.74
#